data_AF-X0WVT3-F1
#
_entry.id   AF-X0WVT3-F1
#
_cell.length_a   1.000
_cell.length_b   1.000
_cell.length_c   1.000
_cell.angle_alpha   90.00
_cell.angle_beta   90.00
_cell.angle_gamma   90.00
#
_symmetry.space_group_name_H-M   'P 1'
#
loop_
_entity.id
_entity.type
_entity.pdbx_description
1 polymer ?
#
loop_
_entity_poly.entity_id
_entity_poly.type
_entity_poly.pdbx_seq_one_letter_code
_entity_poly.pdbx_strand_id
1 'polypeptide(L)'
;TPDALAYLRDRGLSGDTIRGAGLGYYDGPERDKNVRRWDVRGHYVRLPKGWVISCEHSSHLWYVKIRRPNEDLEPDAKDKYWTVKGGRLTMYGLDTLAQTHYTDCIICEGEFDALLLCQHVGSLVGCVALGSASKGLDMQAVSELVAIRRVWLALDADKAGEAGAKKLLAPSARIHLLPVPAHDVTDAWKVGHDLVAWVLPAIGPRDRDRRLMWLRYHLDKLGDAAEADDGVWRVWQALLGELNEMRV
;
A
#
# COMPACT_ATOMS: atom_id res chain seq x y z
N THR A 1 -19.81 5.09 9.90
CA THR A 1 -20.50 6.38 10.10
C THR A 1 -19.99 7.40 9.07
N PRO A 2 -20.69 8.52 8.83
CA PRO A 2 -20.20 9.60 7.96
C PRO A 2 -18.81 10.10 8.35
N ASP A 3 -18.55 10.31 9.65
CA ASP A 3 -17.25 10.80 10.15
C ASP A 3 -16.12 9.79 9.93
N ALA A 4 -16.39 8.50 10.15
CA ALA A 4 -15.42 7.45 9.85
C ALA A 4 -15.06 7.41 8.36
N LEU A 5 -16.03 7.66 7.48
CA LEU A 5 -15.77 7.74 6.04
C LEU A 5 -15.01 9.02 5.67
N ALA A 6 -15.33 10.15 6.33
CA ALA A 6 -14.63 11.41 6.13
C ALA A 6 -13.14 11.29 6.47
N TYR A 7 -12.78 10.55 7.53
CA TYR A 7 -11.37 10.28 7.85
C TYR A 7 -10.60 9.58 6.72
N LEU A 8 -11.19 8.55 6.09
CA LEU A 8 -10.53 7.85 4.99
C LEU A 8 -10.42 8.73 3.74
N ARG A 9 -11.44 9.56 3.48
CA ARG A 9 -11.44 10.53 2.38
C ARG A 9 -10.45 11.66 2.58
N ASP A 10 -10.25 12.12 3.81
CA ASP A 10 -9.21 13.09 4.17
C ASP A 10 -7.80 12.56 3.88
N ARG A 11 -7.63 11.23 3.87
CA ARG A 11 -6.40 10.55 3.42
C ARG A 11 -6.35 10.29 1.91
N GLY A 12 -7.26 10.85 1.14
CA GLY A 12 -7.28 10.73 -0.33
C GLY A 12 -7.84 9.42 -0.87
N LEU A 13 -8.37 8.54 -0.02
CA LEU A 13 -8.94 7.27 -0.46
C LEU A 13 -10.33 7.49 -1.09
N SER A 14 -10.50 7.05 -2.34
CA SER A 14 -11.77 7.07 -3.05
C SER A 14 -12.77 6.06 -2.49
N GLY A 15 -14.04 6.22 -2.83
CA GLY A 15 -15.08 5.26 -2.43
C GLY A 15 -14.83 3.85 -2.98
N ASP A 16 -14.29 3.74 -4.19
CA ASP A 16 -13.96 2.45 -4.80
C ASP A 16 -12.75 1.80 -4.12
N THR A 17 -11.71 2.56 -3.80
CA THR A 17 -10.55 2.08 -3.04
C THR A 17 -10.97 1.58 -1.65
N ILE A 18 -11.82 2.33 -0.96
CA ILE A 18 -12.33 1.96 0.38
C ILE A 18 -13.14 0.66 0.31
N ARG A 19 -14.04 0.53 -0.68
CA ARG A 19 -14.86 -0.68 -0.87
C ARG A 19 -14.02 -1.88 -1.29
N GLY A 20 -13.16 -1.70 -2.28
CA GLY A 20 -12.31 -2.76 -2.83
C GLY A 20 -11.33 -3.31 -1.80
N ALA A 21 -10.84 -2.46 -0.90
CA ALA A 21 -9.99 -2.87 0.22
C ALA A 21 -10.76 -3.45 1.42
N GLY A 22 -12.10 -3.50 1.38
CA GLY A 22 -12.92 -3.99 2.49
C GLY A 22 -12.79 -3.16 3.77
N LEU A 23 -12.41 -1.87 3.68
CA LEU A 23 -12.19 -1.04 4.85
C LEU A 23 -13.50 -0.83 5.62
N GLY A 24 -13.44 -1.09 6.92
CA GLY A 24 -14.60 -0.99 7.81
C GLY A 24 -14.39 0.03 8.93
N TYR A 25 -15.42 0.22 9.74
CA TYR A 25 -15.32 0.92 11.02
C TYR A 25 -16.01 0.09 12.09
N TYR A 26 -15.31 -0.18 13.18
CA TYR A 26 -15.82 -0.91 14.34
C TYR A 26 -16.10 0.07 15.48
N ASP A 27 -17.33 0.08 15.98
CA ASP A 27 -17.79 0.85 17.13
C ASP A 27 -18.51 0.00 18.19
N GLY A 28 -18.31 -1.33 18.10
CA GLY A 28 -18.89 -2.30 19.03
C GLY A 28 -18.13 -2.42 20.36
N PRO A 29 -18.50 -3.42 21.18
CA PRO A 29 -17.89 -3.65 22.48
C PRO A 29 -16.39 -3.95 22.40
N GLU A 30 -15.58 -3.26 23.22
CA GLU A 30 -14.12 -3.45 23.20
C GLU A 30 -13.66 -4.87 23.54
N ARG A 31 -14.49 -5.66 24.24
CA ARG A 31 -14.17 -7.03 24.66
C ARG A 31 -15.19 -8.01 24.11
N ASP A 32 -14.79 -8.79 23.11
CA ASP A 32 -15.56 -9.93 22.63
C ASP A 32 -15.23 -11.17 23.48
N LYS A 33 -16.18 -11.62 24.29
CA LYS A 33 -16.03 -12.81 25.16
C LYS A 33 -16.11 -14.12 24.39
N ASN A 34 -16.55 -14.12 23.13
CA ASN A 34 -16.63 -15.31 22.31
C ASN A 34 -15.27 -15.67 21.69
N VAL A 35 -14.29 -16.00 22.54
CA VAL A 35 -12.92 -16.34 22.12
C VAL A 35 -12.86 -17.54 21.16
N ARG A 36 -13.86 -18.43 21.20
CA ARG A 36 -13.97 -19.59 20.30
C ARG A 36 -14.19 -19.18 18.85
N ARG A 37 -14.95 -18.10 18.60
CA ARG A 37 -15.16 -17.55 17.24
C ARG A 37 -13.84 -17.13 16.58
N TRP A 38 -12.87 -16.74 17.39
CA TRP A 38 -11.58 -16.20 16.94
C TRP A 38 -10.46 -17.24 16.96
N ASP A 39 -10.74 -18.48 17.36
CA ASP A 39 -9.75 -19.54 17.56
C ASP A 39 -8.56 -19.11 18.44
N VAL A 40 -8.83 -18.33 19.51
CA VAL A 40 -7.81 -17.90 20.45
C VAL A 40 -8.10 -18.35 21.87
N ARG A 41 -7.02 -18.59 22.63
CA ARG A 41 -7.11 -18.83 24.08
C ARG A 41 -7.26 -17.51 24.84
N GLY A 42 -8.03 -17.51 25.93
CA GLY A 42 -8.18 -16.36 26.84
C GLY A 42 -9.62 -16.14 27.30
N HIS A 43 -9.86 -15.00 27.95
CA HIS A 43 -11.19 -14.62 28.44
C HIS A 43 -11.96 -13.70 27.47
N TYR A 44 -11.24 -12.96 26.62
CA TYR A 44 -11.82 -12.09 25.60
C TYR A 44 -10.81 -11.79 24.48
N VAL A 45 -11.32 -11.35 23.33
CA VAL A 45 -10.57 -10.69 22.26
C VAL A 45 -10.81 -9.20 22.37
N ARG A 46 -9.73 -8.41 22.40
CA ARG A 46 -9.82 -6.95 22.44
C ARG A 46 -10.02 -6.42 21.02
N LEU A 47 -11.07 -5.64 20.83
CA LEU A 47 -11.45 -4.99 19.57
C LEU A 47 -11.71 -3.49 19.87
N PRO A 48 -10.67 -2.64 19.92
CA PRO A 48 -10.91 -1.22 20.16
C PRO A 48 -11.78 -0.63 19.05
N LYS A 49 -12.44 0.49 19.34
CA LYS A 49 -13.11 1.30 18.32
C LYS A 49 -12.10 1.77 17.27
N GLY A 50 -12.50 1.80 15.99
CA GLY A 50 -11.64 2.35 14.93
C GLY A 50 -11.84 1.77 13.53
N TRP A 51 -10.99 2.18 12.60
CA TRP A 51 -11.01 1.73 11.22
C TRP A 51 -10.40 0.34 11.08
N VAL A 52 -11.18 -0.59 10.54
CA VAL A 52 -10.81 -1.99 10.35
C VAL A 52 -10.10 -2.15 9.02
N ILE A 53 -8.93 -2.77 9.07
CA ILE A 53 -8.07 -3.10 7.92
C ILE A 53 -7.87 -4.61 7.94
N SER A 54 -8.47 -5.32 6.99
CA SER A 54 -8.30 -6.76 6.81
C SER A 54 -7.19 -7.03 5.80
N CYS A 55 -6.23 -7.88 6.18
CA CYS A 55 -5.22 -8.37 5.25
C CYS A 55 -5.58 -9.78 4.81
N GLU A 56 -5.93 -9.89 3.53
CA GLU A 56 -6.21 -11.16 2.87
C GLU A 56 -5.07 -11.51 1.93
N HIS A 57 -4.73 -12.80 1.90
CA HIS A 57 -3.81 -13.36 0.91
C HIS A 57 -4.18 -14.81 0.60
N SER A 58 -4.21 -15.15 -0.69
CA SER A 58 -4.63 -16.47 -1.21
C SER A 58 -6.01 -16.91 -0.69
N SER A 59 -6.99 -15.99 -0.67
CA SER A 59 -8.34 -16.21 -0.15
C SER A 59 -8.43 -16.56 1.34
N HIS A 60 -7.38 -16.28 2.11
CA HIS A 60 -7.37 -16.44 3.57
C HIS A 60 -7.20 -15.09 4.25
N LEU A 61 -7.93 -14.87 5.35
CA LEU A 61 -7.70 -13.72 6.24
C LEU A 61 -6.49 -13.99 7.13
N TRP A 62 -5.40 -13.24 6.90
CA TRP A 62 -4.16 -13.39 7.65
C TRP A 62 -4.19 -12.61 8.96
N TYR A 63 -4.61 -11.35 8.90
CA TYR A 63 -4.74 -10.53 10.09
C TYR A 63 -5.81 -9.45 9.92
N VAL A 64 -6.27 -8.93 11.05
CA VAL A 64 -7.08 -7.73 11.12
C VAL A 64 -6.37 -6.71 11.99
N LYS A 65 -6.23 -5.49 11.49
CA LYS A 65 -5.81 -4.34 12.26
C LYS A 65 -6.96 -3.38 12.47
N ILE A 66 -6.91 -2.67 13.58
CA ILE A 66 -7.82 -1.58 13.88
C ILE A 66 -7.00 -0.32 14.13
N ARG A 67 -7.13 0.68 13.25
CA ARG A 67 -6.60 2.03 13.48
C ARG A 67 -7.54 2.74 14.43
N ARG A 68 -7.07 3.07 15.63
CA ARG A 68 -7.87 3.77 16.65
C ARG A 68 -8.08 5.24 16.27
N PRO A 69 -9.16 5.91 16.68
CA PRO A 69 -9.30 7.37 16.58
C PRO A 69 -8.19 8.10 17.31
N ASN A 70 -7.75 9.25 16.79
CA ASN A 70 -6.71 10.05 17.44
C ASN A 70 -7.21 10.61 18.78
N GLU A 71 -8.49 10.94 18.90
CA GLU A 71 -9.09 11.40 20.15
C GLU A 71 -9.09 10.34 21.26
N ASP A 72 -8.97 9.06 20.91
CA ASP A 72 -8.90 7.94 21.86
C ASP A 72 -7.46 7.61 22.27
N LEU A 73 -6.46 8.37 21.77
CA LEU A 73 -5.03 8.10 21.95
C LEU A 73 -4.36 9.20 22.75
N GLU A 74 -3.46 8.81 23.65
CA GLU A 74 -2.52 9.75 24.27
C GLU A 74 -1.62 10.38 23.17
N PRO A 75 -1.11 11.62 23.36
CA PRO A 75 -0.33 12.34 22.34
C PRO A 75 0.86 11.56 21.74
N ASP A 76 1.44 10.61 22.50
CA ASP A 76 2.58 9.76 22.09
C ASP A 76 2.25 8.26 22.09
N ALA A 77 0.96 7.92 21.98
CA ALA A 77 0.50 6.54 22.00
C ALA A 77 1.14 5.73 20.86
N LYS A 78 1.90 4.69 21.22
CA LYS A 78 2.52 3.74 20.28
C LYS A 78 1.54 2.69 19.77
N ASP A 79 0.32 2.63 20.29
CA ASP A 79 -0.72 1.67 19.97
C ASP A 79 -1.83 2.25 19.07
N LYS A 80 -1.45 3.19 18.17
CA LYS A 80 -2.34 3.76 17.14
C LYS A 80 -3.03 2.68 16.30
N TYR A 81 -2.32 1.58 16.03
CA TYR A 81 -2.83 0.41 15.35
C TYR A 81 -2.86 -0.80 16.29
N TRP A 82 -4.04 -1.40 16.42
CA TRP A 82 -4.25 -2.61 17.21
C TRP A 82 -4.38 -3.83 16.30
N THR A 83 -3.49 -4.82 16.46
CA THR A 83 -3.62 -6.09 15.74
C THR A 83 -4.52 -7.05 16.53
N VAL A 84 -5.58 -7.53 15.91
CA VAL A 84 -6.50 -8.48 16.54
C VAL A 84 -5.78 -9.79 16.83
N LYS A 85 -5.98 -10.32 18.04
CA LYS A 85 -5.32 -11.56 18.49
C LYS A 85 -5.70 -12.74 17.59
N GLY A 86 -4.73 -13.59 17.29
CA GLY A 86 -4.90 -14.77 16.43
C GLY A 86 -4.43 -14.57 15.00
N GLY A 87 -4.31 -13.31 14.55
CA GLY A 87 -3.76 -12.98 13.23
C GLY A 87 -2.27 -13.28 13.10
N ARG A 88 -1.86 -13.64 11.89
CA ARG A 88 -0.47 -13.78 11.46
C ARG A 88 -0.14 -12.56 10.60
N LEU A 89 0.67 -11.64 11.15
CA LEU A 89 1.10 -10.46 10.41
C LEU A 89 1.91 -10.88 9.18
N THR A 90 1.57 -10.29 8.03
CA THR A 90 2.30 -10.38 6.77
C THR A 90 2.24 -9.04 6.05
N MET A 91 2.74 -8.96 4.82
CA MET A 91 2.60 -7.75 4.01
C MET A 91 1.16 -7.57 3.53
N TYR A 92 0.66 -6.34 3.64
CA TYR A 92 -0.63 -5.99 3.09
C TYR A 92 -0.57 -5.87 1.57
N GLY A 93 -1.60 -6.37 0.88
CA GLY A 93 -1.75 -6.25 -0.56
C GLY A 93 -0.97 -7.29 -1.38
N LEU A 94 -0.42 -8.33 -0.76
CA LEU A 94 0.30 -9.40 -1.47
C LEU A 94 -0.53 -10.05 -2.59
N ASP A 95 -1.86 -10.15 -2.41
CA ASP A 95 -2.75 -10.67 -3.46
C ASP A 95 -2.70 -9.85 -4.75
N THR A 96 -2.47 -8.54 -4.64
CA THR A 96 -2.34 -7.67 -5.82
C THR A 96 -1.09 -8.00 -6.64
N LEU A 97 -0.04 -8.53 -6.00
CA LEU A 97 1.17 -8.98 -6.70
C LEU A 97 0.94 -10.35 -7.35
N ALA A 98 0.29 -11.27 -6.65
CA ALA A 98 0.04 -12.63 -7.14
C ALA A 98 -0.93 -12.66 -8.34
N GLN A 99 -1.90 -11.76 -8.36
CA GLN A 99 -2.96 -11.72 -9.38
C GLN A 99 -2.56 -10.95 -10.65
N THR A 100 -1.35 -10.41 -10.70
CA THR A 100 -0.90 -9.52 -11.77
C THR A 100 0.47 -9.91 -12.32
N HIS A 101 0.82 -9.36 -13.48
CA HIS A 101 2.14 -9.53 -14.09
C HIS A 101 3.01 -8.29 -13.86
N TYR A 102 3.02 -7.74 -12.64
CA TYR A 102 3.87 -6.60 -12.35
C TYR A 102 5.34 -6.97 -12.43
N THR A 103 6.11 -6.08 -13.08
CA THR A 103 7.57 -6.18 -13.09
C THR A 103 8.21 -5.30 -12.01
N ASP A 104 7.45 -4.38 -11.44
CA ASP A 104 7.84 -3.46 -10.36
C ASP A 104 6.87 -3.60 -9.19
N CYS A 105 7.36 -3.41 -7.97
CA CYS A 105 6.54 -3.30 -6.77
C CYS A 105 7.03 -2.15 -5.89
N ILE A 106 6.12 -1.40 -5.28
CA ILE A 106 6.42 -0.40 -4.27
C ILE A 106 5.96 -0.91 -2.91
N ILE A 107 6.87 -0.86 -1.94
CA ILE A 107 6.63 -1.20 -0.54
C ILE A 107 6.52 0.10 0.26
N CYS A 108 5.34 0.34 0.82
CA CYS A 108 5.06 1.42 1.76
C CYS A 108 5.17 0.95 3.21
N GLU A 109 5.26 1.90 4.14
CA GLU A 109 5.26 1.60 5.57
C GLU A 109 3.87 1.19 6.08
N GLY A 110 2.85 1.98 5.75
CA GLY A 110 1.46 1.79 6.18
C GLY A 110 0.50 1.29 5.09
N GLU A 111 -0.56 0.60 5.51
CA GLU A 111 -1.59 0.08 4.59
C GLU A 111 -2.36 1.19 3.84
N PHE A 112 -2.61 2.34 4.48
CA PHE A 112 -3.29 3.45 3.82
C PHE A 112 -2.43 4.09 2.72
N ASP A 113 -1.12 4.18 2.92
CA ASP A 113 -0.19 4.69 1.91
C ASP A 113 -0.12 3.76 0.71
N ALA A 114 -0.05 2.45 0.93
CA ALA A 114 -0.11 1.46 -0.14
C ALA A 114 -1.43 1.53 -0.93
N LEU A 115 -2.56 1.68 -0.25
CA LEU A 115 -3.87 1.83 -0.90
C LEU A 115 -3.98 3.12 -1.71
N LEU A 116 -3.54 4.24 -1.14
CA LEU A 116 -3.54 5.53 -1.82
C LEU A 116 -2.64 5.47 -3.05
N LEU A 117 -1.44 4.90 -2.92
CA LEU A 117 -0.53 4.75 -4.06
C LEU A 117 -1.13 3.83 -5.13
N CYS A 118 -1.72 2.71 -4.74
CA CYS A 118 -2.40 1.79 -5.66
C CYS A 118 -3.53 2.48 -6.45
N GLN A 119 -4.28 3.39 -5.84
CA GLN A 119 -5.31 4.16 -6.53
C GLN A 119 -4.74 5.01 -7.68
N HIS A 120 -3.52 5.52 -7.52
CA HIS A 120 -2.91 6.43 -8.50
C HIS A 120 -2.03 5.73 -9.52
N VAL A 121 -1.31 4.67 -9.15
CA VAL A 121 -0.31 4.01 -10.02
C VAL A 121 -0.48 2.50 -10.11
N GLY A 122 -1.53 1.96 -9.48
CA GLY A 122 -1.79 0.52 -9.43
C GLY A 122 -2.01 -0.12 -10.79
N SER A 123 -2.30 0.65 -11.85
CA SER A 123 -2.38 0.12 -13.23
C SER A 123 -1.00 -0.26 -13.81
N LEU A 124 0.10 0.18 -13.19
CA LEU A 124 1.48 -0.07 -13.66
C LEU A 124 2.34 -0.86 -12.68
N VAL A 125 2.16 -0.64 -11.38
CA VAL A 125 3.04 -1.13 -10.33
C VAL A 125 2.22 -1.67 -9.16
N GLY A 126 2.67 -2.79 -8.59
CA GLY A 126 2.03 -3.34 -7.41
C GLY A 126 2.39 -2.54 -6.16
N CYS A 127 1.41 -2.15 -5.36
CA CYS A 127 1.61 -1.38 -4.14
C CYS A 127 1.25 -2.23 -2.91
N VAL A 128 2.20 -2.41 -2.01
CA VAL A 128 2.06 -3.25 -0.81
C VAL A 128 2.59 -2.52 0.43
N ALA A 129 2.21 -2.97 1.63
CA ALA A 129 2.74 -2.40 2.87
C ALA A 129 3.39 -3.47 3.76
N LEU A 130 4.39 -3.09 4.56
CA LEU A 130 5.12 -4.00 5.43
C LEU A 130 4.23 -4.69 6.49
N GLY A 131 3.07 -4.13 6.83
CA GLY A 131 2.17 -4.69 7.84
C GLY A 131 2.70 -4.58 9.28
N SER A 132 3.99 -4.29 9.51
CA SER A 132 4.54 -3.73 10.74
C SER A 132 6.00 -3.34 10.52
N ALA A 133 6.37 -2.08 10.79
CA ALA A 133 7.75 -1.59 10.68
C ALA A 133 8.77 -2.39 11.53
N SER A 134 8.30 -3.11 12.54
CA SER A 134 9.16 -3.87 13.47
C SER A 134 9.53 -5.28 13.01
N LYS A 135 8.79 -5.86 12.06
CA LYS A 135 9.02 -7.22 11.56
C LYS A 135 9.51 -7.11 10.12
N GLY A 136 10.63 -7.76 9.81
CA GLY A 136 11.13 -7.84 8.43
C GLY A 136 10.17 -8.62 7.53
N LEU A 137 10.60 -8.85 6.28
CA LEU A 137 9.82 -9.64 5.33
C LEU A 137 9.69 -11.09 5.83
N ASP A 138 8.46 -11.58 5.95
CA ASP A 138 8.21 -12.99 6.21
C ASP A 138 8.39 -13.84 4.93
N MET A 139 8.33 -15.16 5.06
CA MET A 139 8.51 -16.07 3.92
C MET A 139 7.41 -15.94 2.88
N GLN A 140 6.19 -15.53 3.26
CA GLN A 140 5.09 -15.33 2.32
C GLN A 140 5.36 -14.11 1.45
N ALA A 141 5.76 -13.00 2.05
CA ALA A 141 6.18 -11.81 1.35
C ALA A 141 7.39 -12.08 0.45
N VAL A 142 8.40 -12.81 0.94
CA VAL A 142 9.57 -13.17 0.12
C VAL A 142 9.18 -14.02 -1.09
N SER A 143 8.24 -14.96 -0.92
CA SER A 143 7.70 -15.79 -2.00
C SER A 143 7.09 -14.94 -3.12
N GLU A 144 6.25 -13.96 -2.79
CA GLU A 144 5.63 -13.11 -3.82
C GLU A 144 6.66 -12.15 -4.45
N LEU A 145 7.57 -11.60 -3.66
CA LEU A 145 8.58 -10.63 -4.12
C LEU A 145 9.71 -11.25 -4.96
N VAL A 146 9.84 -12.58 -4.99
CA VAL A 146 10.89 -13.25 -5.79
C VAL A 146 10.67 -13.06 -7.28
N ALA A 147 9.40 -13.02 -7.72
CA ALA A 147 9.02 -12.85 -9.12
C ALA A 147 9.13 -11.39 -9.60
N ILE A 148 9.12 -10.44 -8.67
CA ILE A 148 9.19 -9.01 -8.98
C ILE A 148 10.61 -8.62 -9.41
N ARG A 149 10.75 -7.95 -10.54
CA ARG A 149 12.08 -7.60 -11.08
C ARG A 149 12.73 -6.44 -10.34
N ARG A 150 11.94 -5.45 -9.91
CA ARG A 150 12.39 -4.23 -9.22
C ARG A 150 11.46 -3.93 -8.05
N VAL A 151 12.04 -3.73 -6.88
CA VAL A 151 11.29 -3.42 -5.66
C VAL A 151 11.72 -2.04 -5.18
N TRP A 152 10.75 -1.17 -4.89
CA TRP A 152 10.96 0.22 -4.53
C TRP A 152 10.47 0.44 -3.10
N LEU A 153 11.30 1.02 -2.24
CA LEU A 153 10.94 1.31 -0.86
C LEU A 153 10.52 2.77 -0.75
N ALA A 154 9.23 2.99 -0.50
CA ALA A 154 8.62 4.29 -0.23
C ALA A 154 8.16 4.34 1.24
N LEU A 155 9.14 4.28 2.15
CA LEU A 155 8.93 4.34 3.60
C LEU A 155 8.88 5.78 4.09
N ASP A 156 8.40 5.98 5.31
CA ASP A 156 8.24 7.30 5.90
C ASP A 156 9.61 8.01 5.99
N ALA A 157 9.61 9.32 5.75
CA ALA A 157 10.80 10.17 5.78
C ALA A 157 11.18 10.54 7.23
N ASP A 158 11.30 9.52 8.08
CA ASP A 158 11.71 9.64 9.48
C ASP A 158 12.83 8.64 9.83
N LYS A 159 13.32 8.71 11.07
CA LYS A 159 14.41 7.84 11.54
C LYS A 159 14.06 6.34 11.53
N ALA A 160 12.77 6.01 11.71
CA ALA A 160 12.31 4.63 11.69
C ALA A 160 12.26 4.09 10.26
N GLY A 161 11.71 4.87 9.32
CA GLY A 161 11.68 4.56 7.90
C GLY A 161 13.08 4.43 7.32
N GLU A 162 14.02 5.33 7.63
CA GLU A 162 15.43 5.24 7.23
C GLU A 162 16.10 3.95 7.73
N ALA A 163 15.87 3.59 8.99
CA ALA A 163 16.41 2.36 9.58
C ALA A 163 15.78 1.10 8.96
N GLY A 164 14.48 1.13 8.67
CA GLY A 164 13.75 0.07 7.98
C GLY A 164 14.27 -0.14 6.56
N ALA A 165 14.43 0.95 5.81
CA ALA A 165 14.99 0.98 4.46
C ALA A 165 16.38 0.33 4.42
N LYS A 166 17.29 0.74 5.32
CA LYS A 166 18.64 0.17 5.39
C LYS A 166 18.64 -1.36 5.58
N LYS A 167 17.72 -1.88 6.39
CA LYS A 167 17.58 -3.33 6.61
C LYS A 167 17.05 -4.05 5.36
N LEU A 168 16.11 -3.44 4.66
CA LEU A 168 15.47 -4.02 3.48
C LEU A 168 16.32 -3.90 2.20
N LEU A 169 17.25 -2.95 2.12
CA LEU A 169 18.18 -2.83 0.98
C LEU A 169 19.26 -3.91 0.99
N ALA A 170 19.70 -4.35 2.17
CA ALA A 170 20.83 -5.27 2.32
C ALA A 170 20.70 -6.63 1.59
N PRO A 171 19.52 -7.27 1.49
CA PRO A 171 19.41 -8.62 0.94
C PRO A 171 19.49 -8.73 -0.59
N SER A 172 19.27 -7.65 -1.36
CA SER A 172 19.13 -7.75 -2.81
C SER A 172 19.35 -6.43 -3.55
N ALA A 173 20.14 -6.47 -4.63
CA ALA A 173 20.35 -5.32 -5.52
C ALA A 173 19.11 -4.93 -6.36
N ARG A 174 18.03 -5.73 -6.31
CA ARG A 174 16.73 -5.40 -6.93
C ARG A 174 15.90 -4.42 -6.09
N ILE A 175 16.33 -4.16 -4.84
CA ILE A 175 15.61 -3.31 -3.90
C ILE A 175 16.25 -1.93 -3.97
N HIS A 176 15.42 -0.92 -4.22
CA HIS A 176 15.81 0.46 -4.47
C HIS A 176 15.07 1.38 -3.53
N LEU A 177 15.66 2.51 -3.18
CA LEU A 177 14.95 3.59 -2.49
C LEU A 177 14.10 4.35 -3.49
N LEU A 178 12.88 4.69 -3.07
CA LEU A 178 12.02 5.69 -3.70
C LEU A 178 11.68 6.73 -2.62
N PRO A 179 12.52 7.76 -2.44
CA PRO A 179 12.29 8.77 -1.41
C PRO A 179 10.92 9.44 -1.59
N VAL A 180 10.13 9.44 -0.53
CA VAL A 180 8.83 10.11 -0.49
C VAL A 180 9.05 11.63 -0.51
N PRO A 181 8.26 12.40 -1.29
CA PRO A 181 8.49 13.85 -1.45
C PRO A 181 8.03 14.68 -0.25
N ALA A 182 7.43 14.06 0.76
CA ALA A 182 7.00 14.64 2.03
C ALA A 182 7.27 13.65 3.18
N HIS A 183 6.55 13.75 4.30
CA HIS A 183 6.69 12.82 5.43
C HIS A 183 6.33 11.38 5.06
N ASP A 184 5.15 11.17 4.47
CA ASP A 184 4.67 9.89 3.97
C ASP A 184 3.86 10.09 2.67
N VAL A 185 3.37 9.01 2.05
CA VAL A 185 2.63 9.09 0.77
C VAL A 185 1.33 9.88 0.92
N THR A 186 0.64 9.71 2.05
CA THR A 186 -0.58 10.44 2.36
C THR A 186 -0.30 11.94 2.50
N ASP A 187 0.74 12.31 3.22
CA ASP A 187 1.16 13.70 3.40
C ASP A 187 1.61 14.32 2.07
N ALA A 188 2.35 13.57 1.25
CA ALA A 188 2.73 13.99 -0.10
C ALA A 188 1.50 14.35 -0.94
N TRP A 189 0.48 13.50 -0.93
CA TRP A 189 -0.79 13.75 -1.62
C TRP A 189 -1.51 14.98 -1.05
N LYS A 190 -1.59 15.10 0.29
CA LYS A 190 -2.26 16.21 0.97
C LYS A 190 -1.67 17.57 0.62
N VAL A 191 -0.35 17.67 0.48
CA VAL A 191 0.31 18.91 0.08
C VAL A 191 0.33 19.15 -1.43
N GLY A 192 -0.30 18.26 -2.22
CA GLY A 192 -0.54 18.44 -3.64
C GLY A 192 0.55 17.86 -4.56
N HIS A 193 1.41 16.96 -4.08
CA HIS A 193 2.33 16.26 -4.98
C HIS A 193 1.56 15.33 -5.93
N ASP A 194 1.94 15.35 -7.20
CA ASP A 194 1.47 14.39 -8.19
C ASP A 194 2.19 13.04 -7.98
N LEU A 195 1.46 12.07 -7.43
CA LEU A 195 2.01 10.74 -7.16
C LEU A 195 2.37 9.96 -8.43
N VAL A 196 1.67 10.20 -9.55
CA VAL A 196 1.99 9.54 -10.84
C VAL A 196 3.31 10.11 -11.36
N ALA A 197 3.45 11.43 -11.39
CA ALA A 197 4.67 12.10 -11.84
C ALA A 197 5.89 11.77 -10.96
N TRP A 198 5.67 11.54 -9.66
CA TRP A 198 6.72 11.10 -8.74
C TRP A 198 7.17 9.65 -8.99
N VAL A 199 6.24 8.72 -9.17
CA VAL A 199 6.55 7.28 -9.30
C VAL A 199 7.01 6.90 -10.69
N LEU A 200 6.40 7.43 -11.75
CA LEU A 200 6.59 6.97 -13.13
C LEU A 200 8.07 6.98 -13.57
N PRO A 201 8.87 8.03 -13.28
CA PRO A 201 10.28 8.05 -13.63
C PRO A 201 11.11 7.04 -12.86
N ALA A 202 10.62 6.50 -11.74
CA ALA A 202 11.34 5.52 -10.93
C ALA A 202 11.21 4.10 -11.49
N ILE A 203 9.99 3.69 -11.85
CA ILE A 203 9.66 2.31 -12.21
C ILE A 203 10.08 1.95 -13.64
N GLY A 204 10.07 0.66 -13.97
CA GLY A 204 10.32 0.17 -15.34
C GLY A 204 11.80 0.11 -15.75
N PRO A 205 12.08 -0.23 -17.02
CA PRO A 205 13.46 -0.32 -17.52
C PRO A 205 14.13 1.06 -17.63
N ARG A 206 15.44 1.14 -17.33
CA ARG A 206 16.25 2.35 -17.46
C ARG A 206 16.94 2.51 -18.82
N ASP A 207 17.16 1.39 -19.50
CA ASP A 207 17.69 1.37 -20.85
C ASP A 207 16.68 2.02 -21.82
N ARG A 208 17.15 2.90 -22.71
CA ARG A 208 16.29 3.72 -23.56
C ARG A 208 15.36 2.86 -24.42
N ASP A 209 15.90 1.84 -25.09
CA ASP A 209 15.13 1.01 -26.02
C ASP A 209 14.10 0.17 -25.26
N ARG A 210 14.49 -0.42 -24.14
CA ARG A 210 13.56 -1.15 -23.27
C ARG A 210 12.51 -0.22 -22.64
N ARG A 211 12.86 1.02 -22.31
CA ARG A 211 11.90 2.01 -21.79
C ARG A 211 10.87 2.37 -22.86
N LEU A 212 11.30 2.61 -24.10
CA LEU A 212 10.39 2.85 -25.22
C LEU A 212 9.43 1.67 -25.47
N MET A 213 9.94 0.43 -25.41
CA MET A 213 9.09 -0.77 -25.53
C MET A 213 8.10 -0.87 -24.36
N TRP A 214 8.55 -0.59 -23.14
CA TRP A 214 7.73 -0.62 -21.93
C TRP A 214 6.61 0.44 -21.97
N LEU A 215 6.93 1.67 -22.37
CA LEU A 215 5.95 2.76 -22.54
C LEU A 215 4.87 2.37 -23.56
N ARG A 216 5.28 1.86 -24.74
CA ARG A 216 4.34 1.43 -25.79
C ARG A 216 3.45 0.28 -25.32
N TYR A 217 4.02 -0.72 -24.65
CA TYR A 217 3.26 -1.84 -24.11
C TYR A 217 2.17 -1.38 -23.12
N HIS A 218 2.52 -0.49 -22.19
CA HIS A 218 1.56 -0.02 -21.20
C HIS A 218 0.53 0.96 -21.78
N LEU A 219 0.90 1.81 -22.74
CA LEU A 219 -0.07 2.65 -23.46
C LEU A 219 -1.13 1.84 -24.20
N ASP A 220 -0.71 0.76 -24.87
CA ASP A 220 -1.61 -0.17 -25.55
C ASP A 220 -2.51 -0.91 -24.55
N LYS A 221 -1.91 -1.51 -23.52
CA LYS A 221 -2.63 -2.27 -22.49
C LYS A 221 -3.66 -1.44 -21.72
N LEU A 222 -3.37 -0.16 -21.47
CA LEU A 222 -4.22 0.72 -20.67
C LEU A 222 -5.22 1.52 -21.50
N GLY A 223 -5.14 1.50 -22.84
CA GLY A 223 -5.95 2.36 -23.72
C GLY A 223 -7.45 2.33 -23.41
N ASP A 224 -8.07 1.14 -23.47
CA ASP A 224 -9.51 1.00 -23.23
C ASP A 224 -9.91 1.37 -21.80
N ALA A 225 -9.10 0.99 -20.81
CA ALA A 225 -9.39 1.26 -19.40
C ALA A 225 -9.24 2.75 -19.06
N ALA A 226 -8.36 3.47 -19.76
CA ALA A 226 -8.14 4.89 -19.60
C ALA A 226 -9.37 5.73 -20.02
N GLU A 227 -10.28 5.19 -20.82
CA GLU A 227 -11.54 5.86 -21.16
C GLU A 227 -12.57 5.80 -20.00
N ALA A 228 -12.43 4.84 -19.09
CA ALA A 228 -13.42 4.53 -18.06
C ALA A 228 -12.98 4.91 -16.63
N ASP A 229 -11.68 5.08 -16.38
CA ASP A 229 -11.12 5.31 -15.05
C ASP A 229 -10.14 6.51 -15.05
N ASP A 230 -10.43 7.55 -14.26
CA ASP A 230 -9.60 8.77 -14.19
C ASP A 230 -8.18 8.50 -13.66
N GLY A 231 -8.01 7.53 -12.76
CA GLY A 231 -6.70 7.13 -12.26
C GLY A 231 -5.86 6.49 -13.36
N VAL A 232 -6.46 5.57 -14.11
CA VAL A 232 -5.82 4.93 -15.28
C VAL A 232 -5.53 5.96 -16.38
N TRP A 233 -6.44 6.89 -16.62
CA TRP A 233 -6.28 7.98 -17.57
C TRP A 233 -5.04 8.83 -17.27
N ARG A 234 -4.87 9.29 -16.03
CA ARG A 234 -3.70 10.09 -15.64
C ARG A 234 -2.39 9.36 -15.86
N VAL A 235 -2.36 8.07 -15.54
CA VAL A 235 -1.20 7.21 -15.80
C VAL A 235 -0.92 7.11 -17.30
N TRP A 236 -1.95 6.87 -18.10
CA TRP A 236 -1.85 6.79 -19.55
C TRP A 236 -1.30 8.10 -20.15
N GLN A 237 -1.81 9.25 -19.70
CA GLN A 237 -1.33 10.57 -20.12
C GLN A 237 0.14 10.78 -19.78
N ALA A 238 0.56 10.40 -18.57
CA ALA A 238 1.95 10.53 -18.14
C ALA A 238 2.90 9.66 -18.99
N LEU A 239 2.49 8.42 -19.31
CA LEU A 239 3.22 7.54 -20.23
C LEU A 239 3.35 8.15 -21.64
N LEU A 240 2.26 8.72 -22.15
CA LEU A 240 2.25 9.34 -23.48
C LEU A 240 3.15 10.58 -23.51
N GLY A 241 3.13 11.38 -22.46
CA GLY A 241 4.01 12.54 -22.28
C GLY A 241 5.48 12.13 -22.38
N GLU A 242 5.91 11.16 -21.57
CA GLU A 242 7.29 10.66 -21.59
C GLU A 242 7.67 10.07 -22.95
N LEU A 243 6.77 9.31 -23.58
CA LEU A 243 7.03 8.73 -24.91
C LEU A 243 7.25 9.82 -25.97
N ASN A 244 6.52 10.93 -25.90
CA ASN A 244 6.66 12.04 -26.83
C ASN A 244 7.98 12.80 -26.60
N GLU A 245 8.37 13.01 -25.35
CA GLU A 245 9.65 13.62 -24.99
C GLU A 245 10.85 12.80 -25.48
N MET A 246 10.78 11.47 -25.41
CA MET A 246 11.84 10.58 -25.88
C MET A 246 11.97 10.46 -27.40
N ARG A 247 11.01 11.00 -28.18
CA ARG A 247 11.04 11.02 -29.65
C ARG A 247 11.72 12.27 -30.23
N VAL A 248 11.86 13.31 -29.42
CA VAL A 248 12.62 14.53 -29.73
C VAL A 248 14.11 14.28 -29.49
#